data_AF-A0A0P9E7C2-F1
#
_entry.id   AF-A0A0P9E7C2-F1
#
_cell.length_a   1.000
_cell.length_b   1.000
_cell.length_c   1.000
_cell.angle_alpha   90.00
_cell.angle_beta   90.00
_cell.angle_gamma   90.00
#
_symmetry.space_group_name_H-M   'P 1'
#
loop_
_entity.id
_entity.type
_entity.pdbx_description
1 polymer ?
#
loop_
_entity_poly.entity_id
_entity_poly.type
_entity_poly.pdbx_seq_one_letter_code
_entity_poly.pdbx_strand_id
1 'polypeptide(L)'
;MKRIDRRTRMLAAGLRELFILGEDYVSMVACQDEIDVALLNALREAGATGRQSGELAAQIDINHRHISRRIQRMNKRMEQEIGENIIEKHGHGWKLIPRLRCDFVAARRKAEE
;
A
#
# COMPACT_ATOMS: atom_id res chain seq x y z
N MET A 1 -11.87 9.82 -11.92
CA MET A 1 -11.22 8.57 -11.45
C MET A 1 -11.19 7.60 -12.63
N LYS A 2 -10.03 7.44 -13.29
CA LYS A 2 -9.88 6.54 -14.45
C LYS A 2 -9.85 5.10 -13.94
N ARG A 3 -10.91 4.32 -14.19
CA ARG A 3 -10.97 2.89 -13.84
C ARG A 3 -9.96 2.14 -14.70
N ILE A 4 -9.10 1.34 -14.06
CA ILE A 4 -8.18 0.43 -14.74
C ILE A 4 -9.01 -0.63 -15.50
N ASP A 5 -8.70 -0.78 -16.79
CA ASP A 5 -9.43 -1.67 -17.69
C ASP A 5 -9.21 -3.15 -17.32
N ARG A 6 -10.20 -4.00 -17.61
CA ARG A 6 -10.16 -5.44 -17.30
C ARG A 6 -8.97 -6.15 -17.97
N ARG A 7 -8.52 -5.66 -19.13
CA ARG A 7 -7.30 -6.16 -19.79
C ARG A 7 -6.05 -5.93 -18.95
N THR A 8 -5.92 -4.73 -18.38
CA THR A 8 -4.78 -4.37 -17.52
C THR A 8 -4.76 -5.23 -16.26
N ARG A 9 -5.93 -5.56 -15.70
CA ARG A 9 -6.08 -6.54 -14.60
C ARG A 9 -5.58 -7.94 -14.94
N MET A 10 -5.95 -8.47 -16.11
CA MET A 10 -5.50 -9.80 -16.52
C MET A 10 -4.00 -9.85 -16.79
N LEU A 11 -3.43 -8.78 -17.36
CA LEU A 11 -1.98 -8.67 -17.54
C LEU A 11 -1.28 -8.61 -16.17
N ALA A 12 -1.82 -7.85 -15.22
CA ALA A 12 -1.32 -7.81 -13.84
C ALA A 12 -1.32 -9.20 -13.18
N ALA A 13 -2.40 -9.95 -13.34
CA ALA A 13 -2.51 -11.31 -12.82
C ALA A 13 -1.59 -12.32 -13.52
N GLY A 14 -1.34 -12.19 -14.83
CA GLY A 14 -0.45 -13.08 -15.59
C GLY A 14 1.05 -12.84 -15.31
N LEU A 15 1.41 -11.65 -14.87
CA LEU A 15 2.78 -11.25 -14.49
C LEU A 15 2.99 -11.30 -12.97
N ARG A 16 2.09 -11.92 -12.19
CA ARG A 16 2.08 -11.94 -10.71
C ARG A 16 3.39 -12.42 -10.08
N GLU A 17 4.17 -13.26 -10.78
CA GLU A 17 5.51 -13.70 -10.34
C GLU A 17 6.64 -12.71 -10.68
N LEU A 18 6.38 -11.73 -11.55
CA LEU A 18 7.32 -10.71 -12.02
C LEU A 18 6.96 -9.29 -11.53
N PHE A 19 5.82 -9.12 -10.86
CA PHE A 19 5.28 -7.81 -10.54
C PHE A 19 5.99 -7.18 -9.33
N ILE A 20 6.99 -6.37 -9.64
CA ILE A 20 7.36 -5.18 -8.86
C ILE A 20 6.19 -4.20 -9.04
N LEU A 21 5.28 -4.12 -8.07
CA LEU A 21 4.12 -3.24 -8.16
C LEU A 21 4.60 -1.80 -7.90
N GLY A 22 4.77 -1.04 -8.98
CA GLY A 22 5.21 0.35 -8.91
C GLY A 22 4.34 1.20 -7.97
N GLU A 23 4.94 2.22 -7.38
CA GLU A 23 4.34 3.14 -6.42
C GLU A 23 2.98 3.67 -6.85
N ASP A 24 2.89 4.04 -8.11
CA ASP A 24 1.69 4.61 -8.72
C ASP A 24 0.56 3.58 -8.80
N TYR A 25 0.87 2.31 -9.05
CA TYR A 25 -0.15 1.27 -9.19
C TYR A 25 -0.77 0.92 -7.84
N VAL A 26 0.05 0.69 -6.81
CA VAL A 26 -0.46 0.38 -5.46
C VAL A 26 -1.31 1.53 -4.95
N SER A 27 -0.85 2.78 -5.11
CA SER A 27 -1.60 3.95 -4.66
C SER A 27 -2.92 4.11 -5.45
N MET A 28 -2.89 3.89 -6.77
CA MET A 28 -4.07 4.02 -7.63
C MET A 28 -5.18 3.00 -7.30
N VAL A 29 -4.82 1.79 -6.90
CA VAL A 29 -5.78 0.72 -6.59
C VAL A 29 -6.18 0.75 -5.11
N ALA A 30 -5.20 0.88 -4.21
CA ALA A 30 -5.43 0.75 -2.79
C ALA A 30 -6.04 2.01 -2.17
N CYS A 31 -5.69 3.20 -2.63
CA CYS A 31 -6.09 4.46 -2.01
C CYS A 31 -7.37 5.03 -2.63
N GLN A 32 -8.32 5.46 -1.80
CA GLN A 32 -9.55 6.11 -2.25
C GLN A 32 -9.52 7.63 -2.05
N ASP A 33 -8.85 8.08 -0.99
CA ASP A 33 -8.74 9.48 -0.61
C ASP A 33 -7.29 9.81 -0.20
N GLU A 34 -7.03 11.10 0.03
CA GLU A 34 -5.71 11.60 0.44
C GLU A 34 -5.23 11.01 1.77
N ILE A 35 -6.16 10.61 2.65
CA ILE A 35 -5.85 9.97 3.93
C ILE A 35 -5.30 8.56 3.70
N ASP A 36 -5.87 7.80 2.77
CA ASP A 36 -5.34 6.49 2.40
C ASP A 36 -3.94 6.62 1.77
N VAL A 37 -3.69 7.68 0.98
CA VAL A 37 -2.35 7.97 0.42
C VAL A 37 -1.36 8.32 1.53
N ALA A 38 -1.73 9.22 2.43
CA ALA A 38 -0.89 9.60 3.58
C ALA A 38 -0.57 8.38 4.46
N LEU A 39 -1.55 7.51 4.68
CA LEU A 39 -1.37 6.26 5.42
C LEU A 39 -0.38 5.31 4.74
N LEU A 40 -0.51 5.15 3.42
CA LEU A 40 0.41 4.34 2.65
C LEU A 40 1.83 4.88 2.74
N ASN A 41 2.01 6.19 2.58
CA ASN A 41 3.30 6.87 2.68
C ASN A 41 3.92 6.76 4.08
N ALA A 42 3.13 6.96 5.14
CA ALA A 42 3.60 6.80 6.51
C ALA A 42 4.10 5.37 6.80
N LEU A 43 3.43 4.35 6.24
CA LEU A 43 3.87 2.96 6.34
C LEU A 43 5.10 2.67 5.49
N ARG A 44 5.29 3.36 4.36
CA ARG A 44 6.52 3.29 3.55
C ARG A 44 7.71 3.85 4.31
N GLU A 45 7.57 5.04 4.89
CA GLU A 45 8.59 5.68 5.72
C GLU A 45 9.00 4.79 6.90
N ALA A 46 8.03 4.13 7.52
CA ALA A 46 8.26 3.23 8.64
C ALA A 46 8.99 1.92 8.25
N GLY A 47 9.01 1.59 6.95
CA GLY A 47 9.76 0.47 6.40
C GLY A 47 9.47 -0.87 7.09
N ALA A 48 10.54 -1.62 7.40
CA ALA A 48 10.40 -2.96 8.00
C ALA A 48 9.92 -2.94 9.45
N THR A 49 10.11 -1.82 10.15
CA THR A 49 9.72 -1.65 11.55
C THR A 49 8.20 -1.52 11.67
N GLY A 50 7.54 -0.96 10.66
CA GLY A 50 6.12 -0.64 10.72
C GLY A 50 5.82 0.49 11.70
N ARG A 51 4.52 0.78 11.86
CA ARG A 51 4.07 1.88 12.72
C ARG A 51 2.78 1.51 13.43
N GLN A 52 2.60 1.96 14.67
CA GLN A 52 1.39 1.67 15.44
C GLN A 52 0.22 2.54 14.96
N SER A 53 -1.02 2.08 15.14
CA SER A 53 -2.20 2.88 14.79
C SER A 53 -2.22 4.24 15.48
N GLY A 54 -1.70 4.35 16.72
CA GLY A 54 -1.62 5.62 17.45
C GLY A 54 -0.63 6.61 16.83
N GLU A 55 0.53 6.12 16.41
CA GLU A 55 1.56 6.93 15.73
C GLU A 55 1.08 7.38 14.35
N LEU A 56 0.47 6.48 13.58
CA LEU A 56 -0.12 6.80 12.28
C LEU A 56 -1.25 7.82 12.40
N ALA A 57 -2.09 7.67 13.44
CA ALA A 57 -3.14 8.62 13.76
C ALA A 57 -2.60 10.01 14.08
N ALA A 58 -1.55 10.11 14.89
CA ALA A 58 -0.93 11.37 15.25
C ALA A 58 -0.29 12.07 14.04
N GLN A 59 0.33 11.31 13.13
CA GLN A 59 0.96 11.87 11.94
C GLN A 59 -0.06 12.36 10.90
N ILE A 60 -1.17 11.65 10.73
CA ILE A 60 -2.18 11.92 9.69
C ILE A 60 -3.34 12.77 10.24
N ASP A 61 -3.29 13.11 11.54
CA ASP A 61 -4.33 13.85 12.27
C ASP A 61 -5.73 13.22 12.14
N ILE A 62 -5.82 11.90 12.39
CA ILE A 62 -7.09 11.17 12.38
C ILE A 62 -7.22 10.25 13.59
N ASN A 63 -8.46 9.86 13.91
CA ASN A 63 -8.70 8.90 14.98
C ASN A 63 -8.03 7.53 14.69
N HIS A 64 -7.25 6.99 15.63
CA HIS A 64 -6.58 5.69 15.51
C HIS A 64 -7.53 4.53 15.17
N ARG A 65 -8.81 4.60 15.55
CA ARG A 65 -9.82 3.60 15.18
C ARG A 65 -10.13 3.60 13.68
N HIS A 66 -9.93 4.73 13.00
CA HIS A 66 -10.13 4.85 11.56
C HIS A 66 -8.99 4.24 10.76
N ILE A 67 -7.76 4.21 11.31
CA ILE A 67 -6.58 3.61 10.68
C ILE A 67 -6.85 2.15 10.32
N SER A 68 -7.22 1.33 11.31
CA SER A 68 -7.45 -0.11 11.08
C SER A 68 -8.54 -0.37 10.04
N ARG A 69 -9.63 0.42 10.06
CA ARG A 69 -10.71 0.29 9.08
C ARG A 69 -10.27 0.71 7.68
N ARG A 70 -9.44 1.73 7.55
CA ARG A 70 -8.86 2.17 6.27
C ARG A 70 -7.95 1.11 5.69
N ILE A 71 -7.03 0.58 6.49
CA ILE A 71 -6.14 -0.51 6.08
C ILE A 71 -6.94 -1.72 5.56
N GLN A 72 -7.99 -2.12 6.28
CA GLN A 72 -8.85 -3.22 5.84
C GLN A 72 -9.53 -2.94 4.49
N ARG A 73 -10.01 -1.72 4.26
CA ARG A 73 -10.62 -1.33 2.98
C ARG A 73 -9.59 -1.28 1.84
N MET A 74 -8.39 -0.75 2.10
CA MET A 74 -7.28 -0.73 1.15
C MET A 74 -6.87 -2.15 0.75
N ASN A 75 -6.70 -3.04 1.73
CA ASN A 75 -6.42 -4.45 1.50
C ASN A 75 -7.52 -5.13 0.70
N LYS A 76 -8.80 -4.90 1.04
CA LYS A 76 -9.92 -5.48 0.29
C LYS A 76 -9.91 -5.05 -1.20
N ARG A 77 -9.56 -3.80 -1.49
CA ARG A 77 -9.42 -3.34 -2.89
C ARG A 77 -8.30 -4.06 -3.62
N MET A 78 -7.15 -4.22 -2.96
CA MET A 78 -6.01 -4.95 -3.52
C MET A 78 -6.30 -6.45 -3.68
N GLU A 79 -6.99 -7.05 -2.72
CA GLU A 79 -7.46 -8.43 -2.78
C GLU A 79 -8.42 -8.65 -3.95
N GLN A 80 -9.32 -7.71 -4.22
CA GLN A 80 -10.19 -7.77 -5.39
C GLN A 80 -9.46 -7.58 -6.72
N GLU A 81 -8.36 -6.82 -6.72
CA GLU A 81 -7.61 -6.51 -7.93
C GLU A 81 -6.61 -7.61 -8.31
N ILE A 82 -5.81 -8.07 -7.34
CA ILE A 82 -4.68 -8.99 -7.56
C ILE A 82 -4.71 -10.22 -6.63
N GLY A 83 -5.75 -10.36 -5.81
CA GLY A 83 -5.92 -11.50 -4.90
C GLY A 83 -5.03 -11.45 -3.65
N GLU A 84 -4.46 -10.28 -3.31
CA GLU A 84 -3.47 -10.17 -2.23
C GLU A 84 -3.63 -8.88 -1.44
N ASN A 85 -3.26 -8.96 -0.15
CA ASN A 85 -3.16 -7.79 0.71
C ASN A 85 -1.88 -7.01 0.43
N ILE A 86 -1.85 -5.75 0.84
CA ILE A 86 -0.66 -4.89 0.73
C ILE A 86 -0.07 -4.50 2.09
N ILE A 87 -0.90 -4.51 3.14
CA ILE A 87 -0.55 -4.14 4.50
C ILE A 87 -0.92 -5.31 5.41
N GLU A 88 -0.01 -5.70 6.29
CA GLU A 88 -0.20 -6.76 7.28
C GLU A 88 -0.06 -6.22 8.70
N LYS A 89 -0.75 -6.87 9.64
CA LYS A 89 -0.64 -6.56 11.07
C LYS A 89 0.51 -7.37 11.66
N HIS A 90 1.44 -6.71 12.32
CA HIS A 90 2.60 -7.36 12.94
C HIS A 90 2.73 -6.86 14.39
N GLY A 91 2.33 -7.70 15.35
CA GLY A 91 2.19 -7.31 16.75
C GLY A 91 1.15 -6.19 16.93
N HIS A 92 1.58 -5.08 17.54
CA HIS A 92 0.75 -3.88 17.74
C HIS A 92 0.80 -2.89 16.58
N GLY A 93 1.63 -3.15 15.57
CA GLY A 93 1.86 -2.26 14.42
C GLY A 93 1.30 -2.79 13.11
N TRP A 94 1.30 -1.91 12.12
CA TRP A 94 0.99 -2.21 10.72
C TRP A 94 2.26 -2.08 9.88
N LYS A 95 2.40 -2.95 8.89
CA LYS A 95 3.57 -3.04 8.02
C LYS A 95 3.13 -3.24 6.58
N LEU A 96 3.88 -2.67 5.63
CA LEU A 96 3.76 -3.09 4.23
C LEU A 96 4.32 -4.50 4.06
N ILE A 97 3.78 -5.29 3.13
CA ILE A 97 4.34 -6.61 2.85
C ILE A 97 5.73 -6.47 2.21
N PRO A 98 6.75 -7.26 2.61
CA PRO A 98 8.14 -7.09 2.18
C PRO A 98 8.37 -6.94 0.68
N ARG A 99 7.67 -7.73 -0.15
CA ARG A 99 7.80 -7.65 -1.61
C ARG A 99 7.46 -6.27 -2.18
N LEU A 100 6.47 -5.60 -1.59
CA LEU A 100 6.13 -4.23 -1.95
C LEU A 100 7.18 -3.26 -1.43
N ARG A 101 7.88 -3.57 -0.32
CA ARG A 101 8.96 -2.70 0.20
C ARG A 101 10.18 -2.67 -0.73
N CYS A 102 10.54 -3.80 -1.35
CA CYS A 102 11.68 -3.91 -2.27
C CYS A 102 11.53 -3.04 -3.52
N ASP A 103 10.31 -2.88 -4.01
CA ASP A 103 9.98 -2.10 -5.20
C ASP A 103 10.31 -0.61 -5.02
N PHE A 104 10.19 -0.07 -3.81
CA PHE A 104 10.41 1.35 -3.53
C PHE A 104 11.89 1.74 -3.36
N VAL A 105 12.71 0.88 -2.77
CA VAL A 105 14.16 1.14 -2.63
C VAL A 105 14.84 1.15 -3.99
N ALA A 106 14.41 0.28 -4.91
CA ALA A 106 14.89 0.23 -6.27
C ALA A 106 14.40 1.42 -7.13
N ALA A 107 13.16 1.88 -6.94
CA ALA A 107 12.61 3.05 -7.65
C ALA A 107 13.33 4.36 -7.28
N ARG A 108 13.67 4.56 -5.99
CA ARG A 108 14.44 5.75 -5.55
C ARG A 108 15.83 5.83 -6.17
N ARG A 109 16.55 4.70 -6.26
CA ARG A 109 17.89 4.65 -6.86
C ARG A 109 17.88 5.00 -8.35
N LYS A 110 16.80 4.68 -9.07
CA LYS A 110 16.65 5.02 -10.49
C LYS A 110 16.22 6.47 -10.76
N ALA A 111 15.71 7.19 -9.76
CA ALA A 111 15.33 8.60 -9.89
C ALA A 111 16.48 9.56 -9.52
N GLU A 112 17.51 9.04 -8.86
CA GLU A 112 18.72 9.77 -8.43
C GLU A 112 19.93 9.54 -9.39
N GLU A 113 19.77 8.73 -10.45
CA GLU A 113 20.73 8.52 -11.57
C GLU A 113 20.25 9.25 -12.84
#